data_AF-A0A382XWX1-F1
#
_entry.id   AF-A0A382XWX1-F1
#
_cell.length_a   1.000
_cell.length_b   1.000
_cell.length_c   1.000
_cell.angle_alpha   90.00
_cell.angle_beta   90.00
_cell.angle_gamma   90.00
#
_symmetry.space_group_name_H-M   'P 1'
#
loop_
_entity.id
_entity.type
_entity.pdbx_description
1 polymer ?
#
loop_
_entity_poly.entity_id
_entity_poly.type
_entity_poly.pdbx_seq_one_letter_code
_entity_poly.pdbx_strand_id
1 'polypeptide(L)'
;EALAAGAAFAADGKSVNNALAFPGLFKAALTVESQEITSSMKIAAAAAISRHADRGEIVPSVFHPDVHDSVVQAVTSLFET
;
A
#
# COMPACT_ATOMS: atom_id res chain seq x y z
N GLU A 1 16.75 -14.46 -13.11
CA GLU A 1 18.09 -14.44 -12.48
C GLU A 1 18.02 -14.62 -10.96
N ALA A 2 17.33 -13.77 -10.19
CA ALA A 2 17.26 -13.91 -8.73
C ALA A 2 16.65 -15.24 -8.23
N LEU A 3 15.49 -15.66 -8.77
CA LEU A 3 14.87 -16.93 -8.39
C LEU A 3 15.74 -18.14 -8.78
N ALA A 4 16.34 -18.10 -9.97
CA ALA A 4 17.26 -19.14 -10.43
C ALA A 4 18.54 -19.21 -9.57
N ALA A 5 18.92 -18.11 -8.92
CA ALA A 5 20.02 -18.02 -7.98
C ALA A 5 19.64 -18.41 -6.54
N GLY A 6 18.41 -18.89 -6.30
CA GLY A 6 17.97 -19.41 -5.00
C GLY A 6 17.20 -18.43 -4.11
N ALA A 7 16.78 -17.27 -4.63
CA ALA A 7 15.90 -16.38 -3.88
C ALA A 7 14.52 -17.03 -3.64
N ALA A 8 14.01 -16.95 -2.40
CA ALA A 8 12.68 -17.46 -2.08
C ALA A 8 11.56 -16.62 -2.73
N PHE A 9 11.79 -15.31 -2.88
CA PHE A 9 10.89 -14.37 -3.51
C PHE A 9 11.68 -13.34 -4.33
N ALA A 10 11.08 -12.82 -5.41
CA ALA A 10 11.64 -11.74 -6.21
C ALA A 10 10.51 -10.85 -6.74
N ALA A 11 10.72 -9.54 -6.70
CA ALA A 11 9.82 -8.54 -7.25
C ALA A 11 10.64 -7.48 -8.00
N ASP A 12 9.98 -6.76 -8.91
CA ASP A 12 10.54 -5.61 -9.60
C ASP A 12 9.65 -4.37 -9.42
N GLY A 13 10.08 -3.23 -9.99
CA GLY A 13 9.34 -1.96 -9.90
C GLY A 13 8.07 -1.89 -10.76
N LYS A 14 7.79 -2.93 -11.57
CA LYS A 14 6.50 -3.04 -12.29
C LYS A 14 5.45 -3.64 -11.37
N SER A 15 5.80 -4.67 -10.59
CA SER A 15 4.89 -5.29 -9.62
C SER A 15 4.76 -4.46 -8.33
N VAL A 16 5.88 -4.07 -7.71
CA VAL A 16 5.88 -3.23 -6.51
C VAL A 16 5.95 -1.79 -6.95
N ASN A 17 4.79 -1.15 -7.08
CA ASN A 17 4.67 0.17 -7.67
C ASN A 17 3.98 1.17 -6.73
N ASN A 18 4.44 2.42 -6.77
CA ASN A 18 3.84 3.51 -6.00
C ASN A 18 2.37 3.76 -6.31
N ALA A 19 1.89 3.35 -7.49
CA ALA A 19 0.50 3.39 -7.88
C ALA A 19 -0.41 2.70 -6.84
N LEU A 20 0.08 1.68 -6.13
CA LEU A 20 -0.67 1.01 -5.05
C LEU A 20 -1.02 1.95 -3.88
N ALA A 21 -0.12 2.88 -3.55
CA ALA A 21 -0.20 3.69 -2.34
C ALA A 21 -0.66 5.12 -2.60
N PHE A 22 -0.13 5.79 -3.64
CA PHE A 22 -0.28 7.24 -3.81
C PHE A 22 -1.74 7.71 -3.81
N PRO A 23 -2.67 7.13 -4.61
CA PRO A 23 -4.03 7.65 -4.67
C PRO A 23 -4.74 7.62 -3.30
N GLY A 24 -4.65 6.49 -2.59
CA GLY A 24 -5.27 6.34 -1.28
C GLY A 24 -4.56 7.17 -0.19
N LEU A 25 -3.23 7.15 -0.16
CA LEU A 25 -2.43 7.82 0.87
C LEU A 25 -2.59 9.34 0.79
N PHE A 26 -2.56 9.92 -0.41
CA PHE A 26 -2.78 11.36 -0.58
C PHE A 26 -4.24 11.76 -0.30
N LYS A 27 -5.22 10.95 -0.74
CA LYS A 27 -6.63 11.20 -0.41
C LYS A 27 -6.87 11.20 1.11
N ALA A 28 -6.28 10.26 1.83
CA ALA A 28 -6.36 10.20 3.29
C ALA A 28 -5.71 11.43 3.94
N ALA A 29 -4.50 11.80 3.51
CA ALA A 29 -3.79 12.96 4.02
C ALA A 29 -4.59 14.26 3.86
N LEU A 30 -5.23 14.43 2.70
CA LEU A 30 -6.14 15.55 2.44
C LEU A 30 -7.40 15.49 3.30
N THR A 31 -7.95 14.29 3.52
CA THR A 31 -9.18 14.08 4.32
C THR A 31 -8.98 14.46 5.78
N VAL A 32 -7.81 14.19 6.35
CA VAL A 32 -7.48 14.52 7.75
C VAL A 32 -6.71 15.83 7.89
N GLU A 33 -6.60 16.61 6.80
CA GLU A 33 -5.86 17.88 6.75
C GLU A 33 -4.42 17.76 7.31
N SER A 34 -3.75 16.63 7.06
CA SER A 34 -2.39 16.40 7.55
C SER A 34 -1.39 17.35 6.89
N GLN A 35 -0.49 17.93 7.67
CA GLN A 35 0.58 18.80 7.17
C GLN A 35 1.72 18.00 6.50
N GLU A 36 1.81 16.70 6.78
CA GLU A 36 2.85 15.82 6.24
C GLU A 36 2.39 14.38 6.07
N ILE A 37 3.14 13.59 5.29
CA ILE A 37 2.95 12.14 5.19
C ILE A 37 3.89 11.45 6.18
N THR A 38 3.36 11.13 7.36
CA THR A 38 4.14 10.55 8.46
C THR A 38 4.51 9.09 8.21
N SER A 39 5.45 8.56 9.01
CA SER A 39 5.79 7.13 9.00
C SER A 39 4.62 6.24 9.41
N SER A 40 3.76 6.67 10.33
CA SER A 40 2.57 5.89 10.73
C SER A 40 1.57 5.77 9.59
N MET A 41 1.34 6.83 8.82
CA MET A 41 0.50 6.79 7.61
C MET A 41 1.05 5.81 6.57
N LYS A 42 2.37 5.81 6.34
CA LYS A 42 3.02 4.88 5.41
C LYS A 42 2.86 3.42 5.85
N ILE A 43 3.02 3.15 7.16
CA ILE A 43 2.86 1.81 7.72
C ILE A 43 1.41 1.34 7.62
N ALA A 44 0.44 2.21 7.95
CA ALA A 44 -0.98 1.91 7.80
C ALA A 44 -1.36 1.62 6.34
N ALA A 45 -0.87 2.43 5.39
CA ALA A 45 -1.07 2.18 3.97
C ALA A 45 -0.46 0.85 3.52
N ALA A 46 0.78 0.54 3.93
CA ALA A 46 1.45 -0.72 3.58
C ALA A 46 0.67 -1.94 4.13
N ALA A 47 0.21 -1.86 5.38
CA ALA A 47 -0.62 -2.90 5.99
C ALA A 47 -1.99 -3.03 5.31
N ALA A 48 -2.57 -1.95 4.80
CA ALA A 48 -3.81 -1.98 4.04
C ALA A 48 -3.63 -2.64 2.67
N ILE A 49 -2.54 -2.32 1.97
CA ILE A 49 -2.20 -2.91 0.66
C ILE A 49 -1.95 -4.42 0.81
N SER A 50 -1.21 -4.85 1.84
CA SER A 50 -0.84 -6.27 2.01
C SER A 50 -2.04 -7.19 2.24
N ARG A 51 -3.14 -6.68 2.80
CA ARG A 51 -4.38 -7.45 3.00
C ARG A 51 -5.10 -7.83 1.71
N HIS A 52 -4.79 -7.15 0.60
CA HIS A 52 -5.37 -7.42 -0.72
C HIS A 52 -4.50 -8.31 -1.59
N ALA A 53 -3.28 -8.67 -1.15
CA ALA A 53 -2.41 -9.55 -1.90
C ALA A 53 -2.94 -10.99 -1.89
N ASP A 54 -3.04 -11.61 -3.06
CA ASP A 54 -3.42 -13.01 -3.18
C ASP A 54 -2.33 -13.95 -2.67
N ARG A 55 -2.71 -15.20 -2.36
CA ARG A 55 -1.76 -16.20 -1.88
C ARG A 55 -0.64 -16.44 -2.90
N GLY A 56 0.59 -16.14 -2.50
CA GLY A 56 1.78 -16.31 -3.34
C GLY A 56 2.20 -15.04 -4.07
N GLU A 57 1.41 -13.95 -3.96
CA GLU A 57 1.79 -12.63 -4.43
C GLU A 57 2.39 -11.78 -3.30
N ILE A 58 3.29 -10.86 -3.67
CA ILE A 58 3.94 -9.95 -2.71
C ILE A 58 3.08 -8.71 -2.45
N VAL A 59 2.37 -8.25 -3.48
CA VAL A 59 1.47 -7.10 -3.48
C VAL A 59 0.30 -7.39 -4.43
N PRO A 60 -0.88 -6.78 -4.21
CA PRO A 60 -2.00 -6.91 -5.14
C PRO A 60 -1.72 -6.27 -6.50
N SER A 61 -2.61 -6.52 -7.45
CA SER A 61 -2.68 -5.75 -8.70
C SER A 61 -2.80 -4.24 -8.42
N VAL A 62 -2.06 -3.42 -9.18
CA VAL A 62 -2.16 -1.95 -9.16
C VAL A 62 -3.56 -1.44 -9.55
N PHE A 63 -4.37 -2.28 -10.21
CA PHE A 63 -5.74 -1.98 -10.61
C PHE A 63 -6.80 -2.62 -9.70
N HIS A 64 -6.39 -3.21 -8.56
CA HIS A 64 -7.35 -3.79 -7.62
C HIS A 64 -8.29 -2.69 -7.11
N PRO A 65 -9.62 -2.81 -7.31
CA PRO A 65 -10.56 -1.70 -7.13
C PRO A 65 -10.60 -1.18 -5.69
N ASP A 66 -10.43 -2.08 -4.71
CA ASP A 66 -10.61 -1.75 -3.29
C ASP A 66 -9.33 -1.30 -2.57
N VAL A 67 -8.16 -1.34 -3.22
CA VAL A 67 -6.88 -1.07 -2.54
C VAL A 67 -6.82 0.37 -2.03
N HIS A 68 -7.20 1.33 -2.88
CA HIS A 68 -7.11 2.74 -2.50
C HIS A 68 -8.09 3.13 -1.40
N ASP A 69 -9.32 2.61 -1.43
CA ASP A 69 -10.31 2.88 -0.38
C ASP A 69 -9.90 2.23 0.95
N SER A 70 -9.33 1.02 0.92
CA SER A 70 -8.74 0.38 2.10
C SER A 70 -7.57 1.19 2.68
N VAL A 71 -6.71 1.75 1.83
CA VAL A 71 -5.63 2.66 2.26
C VAL A 71 -6.19 3.92 2.90
N VAL A 72 -7.22 4.53 2.31
CA VAL A 72 -7.86 5.73 2.87
C VAL A 72 -8.39 5.43 4.27
N GLN A 73 -9.19 4.38 4.40
CA GLN A 73 -9.76 3.98 5.68
C GLN A 73 -8.68 3.73 6.74
N ALA A 74 -7.66 2.92 6.40
CA ALA A 74 -6.62 2.56 7.35
C ALA A 74 -5.80 3.77 7.83
N VAL A 75 -5.55 4.74 6.95
CA VAL A 75 -4.77 5.94 7.29
C VAL A 75 -5.64 6.95 8.05
N THR A 76 -6.89 7.17 7.65
CA THR A 76 -7.80 8.09 8.35
C THR A 76 -8.12 7.61 9.77
N SER A 77 -8.27 6.30 9.99
CA SER A 77 -8.52 5.76 11.34
C SER A 77 -7.36 5.94 12.33
N LEU A 78 -6.17 6.38 11.89
CA LEU A 78 -5.11 6.82 12.82
C LEU A 78 -5.46 8.12 13.56
N PHE A 79 -6.44 8.87 13.04
CA PHE A 79 -6.85 10.19 13.54
C PHE A 79 -8.28 10.19 14.10
N GLU A 80 -8.99 9.07 14.00
CA GLU A 80 -10.29 8.87 14.63
C GLU A 80 -10.05 8.59 16.13
N THR A 81 -10.64 9.41 17.01
CA THR A 81 -10.56 9.27 18.47
C THR A 81 -11.73 8.46 19.01
#